data_AF-A0AAU2IXV8-F1
#
_entry.id   AF-A0AAU2IXV8-F1
#
_cell.length_a   1.000
_cell.length_b   1.000
_cell.length_c   1.000
_cell.angle_alpha   90.00
_cell.angle_beta   90.00
_cell.angle_gamma   90.00
#
_symmetry.space_group_name_H-M   'P 1'
#
loop_
_entity.id
_entity.type
_entity.pdbx_description
1 polymer ?
#
loop_
_entity_poly.entity_id
_entity_poly.type
_entity_poly.pdbx_seq_one_letter_code
_entity_poly.pdbx_strand_id
1 'polypeptide(L)'
;MALNLIDIPVQGGGWFKPKDNIDAPAILLEVHSFERQRPTPNGPKDSVLADVTVFQDGASLQAGTPQVTKGQRIEQTILARDLETIVNGATIVRLEQVPPKKPGAHPAWVWRPVTDAGVRNAVIAYAGKRDEAAEAAVADAPDFD
;
A
#
# COMPACT_ATOMS: atom_id res chain seq x y z
N MET A 1 4.20 27.85 22.84
CA MET A 1 3.29 27.02 22.03
C MET A 1 4.13 26.35 20.96
N ALA A 2 4.04 25.03 20.82
CA ALA A 2 4.71 24.32 19.73
C ALA A 2 3.97 24.63 18.41
N LEU A 3 4.73 24.83 17.33
CA LEU A 3 4.16 25.01 15.98
C LEU A 3 3.50 23.70 15.54
N ASN A 4 2.20 23.73 15.26
CA ASN A 4 1.51 22.61 14.63
C ASN A 4 1.73 22.70 13.11
N LEU A 5 2.57 21.83 12.57
CA LEU A 5 2.86 21.76 11.14
C LEU A 5 1.85 20.78 10.52
N ILE A 6 0.88 21.32 9.78
CA ILE A 6 -0.09 20.52 9.01
C ILE A 6 0.48 20.32 7.61
N ASP A 7 0.84 19.08 7.27
CA ASP A 7 1.26 18.74 5.92
C ASP A 7 0.07 18.86 4.95
N ILE A 8 0.28 19.57 3.84
CA ILE A 8 -0.69 19.59 2.74
C ILE A 8 -0.75 18.18 2.14
N PRO A 9 -1.94 17.58 1.96
CA PRO A 9 -2.08 16.31 1.26
C PRO A 9 -1.70 16.53 -0.21
N VAL A 10 -0.43 16.35 -0.53
CA VAL A 10 0.02 16.26 -1.91
C VAL A 10 -0.56 14.95 -2.45
N GLN A 11 -1.27 14.98 -3.58
CA GLN A 11 -1.54 13.78 -4.38
C GLN A 11 -0.20 13.22 -4.89
N GLY A 12 0.60 12.65 -3.98
CA GLY A 12 2.05 12.58 -4.10
C GLY A 12 2.62 11.18 -3.91
N GLY A 13 1.79 10.16 -3.69
CA GLY A 13 2.28 8.79 -3.51
C GLY A 13 2.97 8.20 -4.74
N GLY A 14 2.91 8.90 -5.88
CA GLY A 14 3.55 8.49 -7.13
C GLY A 14 2.98 7.17 -7.65
N TRP A 15 3.81 6.45 -8.39
CA TRP A 15 3.47 5.15 -8.95
C TRP A 15 4.08 4.04 -8.12
N PHE A 16 3.29 3.02 -7.77
CA PHE A 16 3.81 1.80 -7.19
C PHE A 16 4.71 1.09 -8.20
N LYS A 17 5.93 0.77 -7.76
CA LYS A 17 6.95 0.07 -8.56
C LYS A 17 7.18 -1.31 -7.97
N PRO A 18 6.57 -2.38 -8.53
CA PRO A 18 6.70 -3.72 -7.97
C PRO A 18 8.14 -4.22 -7.86
N LYS A 19 8.99 -3.83 -8.81
CA LYS A 19 10.41 -4.21 -8.83
C LYS A 19 11.17 -3.74 -7.59
N ASP A 20 10.82 -2.58 -7.05
CA ASP A 20 11.52 -1.99 -5.91
C ASP A 20 11.07 -2.61 -4.57
N ASN A 21 10.04 -3.47 -4.60
CA ASN A 21 9.39 -4.01 -3.41
C ASN A 21 9.25 -5.55 -3.45
N ILE A 22 9.92 -6.24 -4.39
CA ILE A 22 9.76 -7.70 -4.58
C ILE A 22 10.22 -8.50 -3.35
N ASP A 23 11.26 -8.04 -2.66
CA ASP A 23 11.85 -8.73 -1.52
C ASP A 23 11.21 -8.35 -0.19
N ALA A 24 10.21 -7.46 -0.20
CA ALA A 24 9.49 -7.04 1.00
C ALA A 24 8.75 -8.24 1.62
N PRO A 25 9.03 -8.62 2.89
CA PRO A 25 8.30 -9.70 3.56
C PRO A 25 6.80 -9.45 3.68
N ALA A 26 6.38 -8.18 3.76
CA ALA A 26 4.97 -7.80 3.80
C ALA A 26 4.74 -6.39 3.26
N ILE A 27 3.58 -6.23 2.63
CA ILE A 27 3.03 -4.97 2.15
C ILE A 27 1.59 -4.90 2.67
N LEU A 28 1.27 -3.86 3.43
CA LEU A 28 -0.10 -3.51 3.80
C LEU A 28 -0.63 -2.53 2.75
N LEU A 29 -1.74 -2.89 2.13
CA LEU A 29 -2.46 -2.09 1.13
C LEU A 29 -3.79 -1.67 1.73
N GLU A 30 -4.05 -0.37 1.78
CA GLU A 30 -5.33 0.22 2.19
C GLU A 30 -5.95 0.90 0.98
N VAL A 31 -6.97 0.27 0.40
CA VAL A 31 -7.48 0.59 -0.94
C VAL A 31 -8.59 1.64 -0.84
N HIS A 32 -8.38 2.80 -1.45
CA HIS A 32 -9.33 3.92 -1.41
C HIS A 32 -10.29 3.91 -2.59
N SER A 33 -9.80 3.63 -3.80
CA SER A 33 -10.63 3.64 -5.00
C SER A 33 -10.05 2.77 -6.12
N PHE A 34 -10.93 2.36 -7.03
CA PHE A 34 -10.59 1.65 -8.25
C PHE A 34 -11.26 2.35 -9.45
N GLU A 35 -10.47 2.57 -10.50
CA GLU A 35 -10.90 3.13 -11.77
C GLU A 35 -10.64 2.10 -12.88
N ARG A 36 -11.71 1.54 -13.46
CA ARG A 36 -11.61 0.62 -14.60
C ARG A 36 -11.26 1.40 -15.87
N GLN A 37 -10.26 0.93 -16.63
CA GLN A 37 -9.88 1.51 -17.92
C GLN A 37 -9.69 3.04 -17.90
N ARG A 38 -9.07 3.58 -16.86
CA ARG A 38 -8.69 4.99 -16.76
C ARG A 38 -7.82 5.39 -17.96
N PRO A 39 -8.13 6.49 -18.67
CA PRO A 39 -7.30 6.97 -19.77
C PRO A 39 -5.88 7.32 -19.31
N THR A 40 -4.86 6.77 -19.97
CA THR A 40 -3.44 7.11 -19.75
C THR A 40 -2.73 7.34 -21.10
N PRO A 41 -1.57 8.02 -21.13
CA PRO A 41 -0.78 8.19 -22.37
C PRO A 41 -0.37 6.87 -23.05
N ASN A 42 -0.33 5.76 -22.29
CA ASN A 42 0.06 4.45 -22.79
C ASN A 42 -1.17 3.53 -23.06
N GLY A 43 -2.35 4.13 -23.21
CA GLY A 43 -3.63 3.43 -23.36
C GLY A 43 -4.41 3.30 -22.04
N PRO A 44 -5.69 2.89 -22.09
CA PRO A 44 -6.50 2.69 -20.90
C PRO A 44 -5.92 1.63 -19.97
N LYS A 45 -5.92 1.91 -18.65
CA LYS A 45 -5.45 0.98 -17.62
C LYS A 45 -6.39 0.93 -16.44
N ASP A 46 -6.51 -0.24 -15.83
CA ASP A 46 -7.14 -0.34 -14.52
C ASP A 46 -6.19 0.32 -13.49
N SER A 47 -6.73 1.19 -12.64
CA SER A 47 -5.95 1.97 -11.67
C SER A 47 -6.56 1.81 -10.29
N VAL A 48 -5.70 1.62 -9.30
CA VAL A 48 -6.06 1.68 -7.87
C VAL A 48 -5.40 2.88 -7.24
N LEU A 49 -6.11 3.57 -6.35
CA LEU A 49 -5.54 4.52 -5.39
C LEU A 49 -5.51 3.85 -4.01
N ALA A 50 -4.35 3.77 -3.38
CA ALA A 50 -4.18 3.12 -2.09
C ALA A 50 -3.11 3.81 -1.24
N ASP A 51 -3.20 3.67 0.07
CA ASP A 51 -2.06 3.85 0.95
C ASP A 51 -1.27 2.54 0.99
N VAL A 52 0.04 2.64 0.79
CA VAL A 52 0.94 1.49 0.66
C VAL A 52 1.99 1.58 1.75
N THR A 53 1.99 0.58 2.61
CA THR A 53 2.95 0.43 3.70
C THR A 53 3.84 -0.77 3.41
N VAL A 54 5.12 -0.53 3.12
CA VAL A 54 6.09 -1.57 2.76
C VAL A 54 7.06 -1.81 3.91
N PHE A 55 7.13 -3.05 4.37
CA PHE A 55 8.20 -3.51 5.25
C PHE A 55 9.30 -4.09 4.36
N GLN A 56 10.37 -3.32 4.15
CA GLN A 56 11.43 -3.63 3.16
C GLN A 56 12.18 -4.93 3.49
N ASP A 57 12.31 -5.25 4.77
CA ASP A 57 13.02 -6.43 5.26
C ASP A 57 12.47 -6.91 6.62
N GLY A 58 13.01 -8.02 7.13
CA GLY A 58 12.60 -8.56 8.43
C GLY A 58 12.92 -7.64 9.62
N ALA A 59 13.95 -6.79 9.53
CA ALA A 59 14.32 -5.88 10.59
C ALA A 59 13.32 -4.72 10.72
N SER A 60 12.93 -4.10 9.60
CA SER A 60 11.89 -3.07 9.53
C SER A 60 10.53 -3.60 9.99
N LEU A 61 10.22 -4.86 9.68
CA LEU A 61 9.02 -5.53 10.17
C LEU A 61 9.02 -5.69 11.69
N GLN A 62 10.10 -6.20 12.27
CA GLN A 62 10.21 -6.39 13.72
C GLN A 62 10.23 -5.07 14.48
N ALA A 63 10.92 -4.06 13.92
CA ALA A 63 11.01 -2.74 14.51
C ALA A 63 9.73 -1.90 14.31
N GLY A 64 8.81 -2.33 13.44
CA GLY A 64 7.61 -1.54 13.10
C GLY A 64 7.95 -0.22 12.41
N THR A 65 8.96 -0.22 11.53
CA THR A 65 9.46 0.98 10.83
C THR A 65 9.31 0.86 9.30
N PRO A 66 8.07 0.71 8.77
CA PRO A 66 7.85 0.58 7.34
C PRO A 66 8.03 1.91 6.61
N GLN A 67 8.18 1.82 5.29
CA GLN A 67 7.97 2.95 4.40
C GLN A 67 6.47 3.09 4.11
N VAL A 68 5.89 4.23 4.49
CA VAL A 68 4.48 4.55 4.22
C VAL A 68 4.40 5.54 3.07
N THR A 69 3.59 5.21 2.07
CA THR A 69 3.31 6.10 0.93
C THR A 69 1.80 6.24 0.78
N LYS A 70 1.27 7.43 1.08
CA LYS A 70 -0.17 7.72 0.99
C LYS A 70 -0.59 8.11 -0.42
N GLY A 71 -1.79 7.69 -0.84
CA GLY A 71 -2.36 8.05 -2.15
C GLY A 71 -1.49 7.60 -3.33
N GLN A 72 -0.87 6.43 -3.23
CA GLN A 72 -0.06 5.85 -4.30
C GLN A 72 -0.95 5.17 -5.33
N ARG A 73 -0.60 5.32 -6.61
CA ARG A 73 -1.32 4.66 -7.72
C ARG A 73 -0.68 3.35 -8.13
N ILE A 74 -1.51 2.33 -8.30
CA ILE A 74 -1.13 1.00 -8.83
C ILE A 74 -1.85 0.82 -10.18
N GLU A 75 -1.09 0.66 -11.26
CA GLU A 75 -1.62 0.58 -12.65
C GLU A 75 -1.17 -0.68 -13.41
N GLN A 76 -0.42 -1.59 -12.77
CA GLN A 76 -0.12 -2.87 -13.37
C GLN A 76 -1.41 -3.70 -13.40
N THR A 77 -1.88 -4.05 -14.60
CA THR A 77 -3.26 -4.53 -14.83
C THR A 77 -3.71 -5.63 -13.87
N ILE A 78 -2.87 -6.65 -13.61
CA ILE A 78 -3.22 -7.74 -12.69
C ILE A 78 -3.27 -7.23 -11.25
N LEU A 79 -2.23 -6.52 -10.80
CA LEU A 79 -2.15 -5.98 -9.44
C LEU A 79 -3.32 -5.03 -9.13
N ALA A 80 -3.70 -4.17 -10.08
CA ALA A 80 -4.82 -3.25 -9.90
C ALA A 80 -6.16 -4.00 -9.86
N ARG A 81 -6.37 -4.95 -10.77
CA ARG A 81 -7.63 -5.69 -10.88
C ARG A 81 -7.89 -6.60 -9.68
N ASP A 82 -6.85 -7.23 -9.13
CA ASP A 82 -6.98 -8.08 -7.93
C ASP A 82 -7.47 -7.32 -6.69
N LEU A 83 -7.35 -5.99 -6.68
CA LEU A 83 -7.76 -5.12 -5.57
C LEU A 83 -9.16 -4.49 -5.77
N GLU A 84 -9.82 -4.69 -6.92
CA GLU A 84 -11.15 -4.12 -7.22
C GLU A 84 -12.19 -4.46 -6.15
N THR A 85 -12.13 -5.67 -5.58
CA THR A 85 -13.09 -6.14 -4.56
C THR A 85 -12.74 -5.72 -3.13
N ILE A 86 -11.61 -5.04 -2.92
CA ILE A 86 -11.08 -4.66 -1.59
C ILE A 86 -11.17 -3.14 -1.38
N VAL A 87 -11.88 -2.40 -2.23
CA VAL A 87 -12.10 -0.96 -2.08
C VAL A 87 -12.75 -0.64 -0.73
N ASN A 88 -12.23 0.37 -0.03
CA ASN A 88 -12.52 0.73 1.37
C ASN A 88 -12.10 -0.33 2.40
N GLY A 89 -11.22 -1.24 2.01
CA GLY A 89 -10.67 -2.29 2.87
C GLY A 89 -9.15 -2.30 2.84
N ALA A 90 -8.59 -3.21 3.64
CA ALA A 90 -7.16 -3.42 3.73
C ALA A 90 -6.78 -4.88 3.50
N THR A 91 -5.59 -5.12 2.95
CA THR A 91 -5.03 -6.47 2.76
C THR A 91 -3.52 -6.50 3.01
N ILE A 92 -3.03 -7.64 3.49
CA ILE A 92 -1.60 -7.89 3.74
C ILE A 92 -1.10 -8.90 2.72
N VAL A 93 -0.18 -8.45 1.87
CA VAL A 93 0.31 -9.22 0.72
C VAL A 93 1.83 -9.17 0.63
N ARG A 94 2.38 -10.04 -0.20
CA ARG A 94 3.73 -9.95 -0.74
C ARG A 94 3.67 -9.98 -2.26
N LEU A 95 4.75 -9.56 -2.91
CA LEU A 95 4.86 -9.63 -4.35
C LEU A 95 5.48 -10.95 -4.80
N GLU A 96 5.00 -11.44 -5.93
CA GLU A 96 5.67 -12.51 -6.69
C GLU A 96 5.65 -12.19 -8.18
N GLN A 97 6.56 -12.84 -8.90
CA GLN A 97 6.50 -12.93 -10.36
C GLN A 97 6.04 -14.31 -10.79
N VAL A 98 5.06 -14.35 -11.69
CA VAL A 98 4.63 -15.58 -12.37
C VAL A 98 5.28 -15.61 -13.75
N PRO A 99 5.93 -16.72 -14.14
CA PRO A 99 6.50 -16.87 -15.47
C PRO A 99 5.45 -16.65 -16.57
N PRO A 100 5.85 -16.05 -17.70
CA PRO A 100 4.95 -15.84 -18.82
C PRO A 100 4.48 -17.18 -19.41
N LYS A 101 3.19 -17.28 -19.75
CA LYS A 101 2.64 -18.47 -20.44
C LYS A 101 2.96 -18.51 -21.94
N LYS A 102 3.37 -17.39 -22.54
CA LYS A 102 3.67 -17.26 -23.97
C LYS A 102 5.15 -16.93 -24.18
N PRO A 103 5.82 -17.53 -25.17
CA PRO A 103 7.18 -17.16 -25.54
C PRO A 103 7.29 -15.66 -25.85
N GLY A 104 8.32 -14.99 -25.31
CA GLY A 104 8.61 -13.57 -25.54
C GLY A 104 7.83 -12.57 -24.67
N ALA A 105 6.90 -13.02 -23.82
CA ALA A 105 6.23 -12.14 -22.86
C ALA A 105 7.07 -11.94 -21.59
N HIS A 106 6.86 -10.81 -20.89
CA HIS A 106 7.51 -10.56 -19.59
C HIS A 106 6.78 -11.26 -18.45
N PRO A 107 7.48 -11.64 -17.35
CA PRO A 107 6.85 -12.15 -16.14
C PRO A 107 5.81 -11.17 -15.60
N ALA A 108 4.70 -11.69 -15.11
CA ALA A 108 3.63 -10.90 -14.55
C ALA A 108 3.79 -10.77 -13.04
N TRP A 109 3.55 -9.57 -12.51
CA TRP A 109 3.48 -9.34 -11.07
C TRP A 109 2.13 -9.76 -10.52
N VAL A 110 2.14 -10.45 -9.40
CA VAL A 110 0.93 -10.87 -8.68
C VAL A 110 1.07 -10.58 -7.19
N TRP A 111 -0.07 -10.32 -6.55
CA TRP A 111 -0.16 -10.33 -5.09
C TRP A 111 -0.26 -11.77 -4.59
N ARG A 112 0.43 -12.07 -3.51
CA ARG A 112 0.19 -13.27 -2.72
C ARG A 112 -0.18 -12.90 -1.30
N PRO A 113 -1.15 -13.59 -0.69
CA PRO A 113 -1.43 -13.40 0.72
C PRO A 113 -0.19 -13.78 1.52
N VAL A 114 0.10 -12.99 2.56
CA VAL A 114 1.06 -13.43 3.58
C VAL A 114 0.36 -14.48 4.45
N THR A 115 0.91 -15.69 4.49
CA THR A 115 0.37 -16.82 5.26
C THR A 115 1.08 -17.02 6.60
N ASP A 116 2.29 -16.51 6.75
CA ASP A 116 3.02 -16.54 8.02
C ASP A 116 2.30 -15.70 9.08
N ALA A 117 1.85 -16.35 10.16
CA ALA A 117 1.08 -15.70 11.22
C ALA A 117 1.91 -14.66 11.98
N GLY A 118 3.21 -14.90 12.17
CA GLY A 118 4.10 -13.96 12.87
C GLY A 118 4.25 -12.66 12.09
N VAL A 119 4.46 -12.75 10.78
CA VAL A 119 4.53 -11.59 9.89
C VAL A 119 3.21 -10.82 9.89
N ARG A 120 2.08 -11.53 9.72
CA ARG A 120 0.75 -10.88 9.74
C ARG A 120 0.48 -10.15 11.05
N ASN A 121 0.76 -10.78 12.18
CA ASN A 121 0.53 -10.19 13.50
C ASN A 121 1.42 -8.96 13.72
N ALA A 122 2.66 -8.97 13.23
CA ALA A 122 3.54 -7.80 13.30
C ALA A 122 2.97 -6.60 12.50
N VAL A 123 2.46 -6.85 11.29
CA VAL A 123 1.81 -5.81 10.47
C VAL A 123 0.53 -5.29 11.13
N ILE A 124 -0.30 -6.18 11.70
CA ILE A 124 -1.53 -5.80 12.41
C ILE A 124 -1.19 -4.95 13.66
N ALA A 125 -0.18 -5.36 14.43
CA ALA A 125 0.27 -4.61 15.60
C ALA A 125 0.81 -3.23 15.23
N TYR A 126 1.51 -3.10 14.10
CA TYR A 126 1.91 -1.80 13.57
C TYR A 126 0.69 -0.92 13.23
N ALA A 127 -0.28 -1.46 12.49
CA ALA A 127 -1.49 -0.72 12.11
C ALA A 127 -2.27 -0.26 13.34
N GLY A 128 -2.47 -1.14 14.33
CA GLY A 128 -3.15 -0.78 15.58
C GLY A 128 -2.46 0.37 16.32
N LYS A 129 -1.14 0.32 16.49
CA LYS A 129 -0.38 1.41 17.13
C LYS A 129 -0.47 2.73 16.36
N ARG A 130 -0.44 2.66 15.03
CA ARG A 130 -0.58 3.84 14.15
C ARG A 130 -1.96 4.48 14.35
N ASP A 131 -3.01 3.67 14.38
CA ASP A 131 -4.38 4.14 14.49
C ASP A 131 -4.66 4.71 15.89
N GLU A 132 -4.17 4.06 16.96
CA GLU A 132 -4.21 4.59 18.34
C GLU A 132 -3.51 5.96 18.44
N ALA A 133 -2.34 6.11 17.80
CA ALA A 133 -1.61 7.37 17.80
C ALA A 133 -2.36 8.47 17.02
N ALA A 134 -3.04 8.13 15.94
CA ALA A 134 -3.87 9.06 15.19
C ALA A 134 -5.09 9.52 16.01
N GLU A 135 -5.77 8.60 16.69
CA GLU A 135 -6.90 8.92 17.57
C GLU A 135 -6.47 9.83 18.73
N ALA A 136 -5.34 9.54 19.37
CA ALA A 136 -4.80 10.38 20.43
C ALA A 136 -4.47 11.80 19.94
N ALA A 137 -3.91 11.94 18.74
CA ALA A 137 -3.61 13.23 18.14
C ALA A 137 -4.88 14.04 17.80
N VAL A 138 -5.96 13.38 17.39
CA VAL A 138 -7.26 14.03 17.15
C VAL A 138 -7.88 14.48 18.48
N ALA A 139 -7.79 13.67 19.54
CA ALA A 139 -8.32 14.01 20.85
C ALA A 139 -7.58 15.19 21.53
N ASP A 140 -6.29 15.36 21.25
CA ASP A 140 -5.47 16.47 21.77
C ASP A 140 -5.58 17.74 20.90
N ALA A 141 -6.29 17.69 19.77
CA ALA A 141 -6.48 18.85 18.92
C ALA A 141 -7.36 19.90 19.65
N PRO A 142 -6.93 21.17 19.71
CA PRO A 142 -7.72 22.22 20.36
C PRO A 142 -9.06 22.40 19.65
N ASP A 143 -10.14 22.44 20.43
CA ASP A 143 -11.47 22.78 19.95
C ASP A 143 -11.52 24.30 19.68
N PHE A 144 -11.97 24.68 18.50
CA PHE A 144 -12.08 26.08 18.07
C PHE A 144 -13.56 26.47 18.05
N ASP A 145 -14.17 26.53 19.24
CA ASP A 145 -15.48 27.17 19.46
C ASP A 145 -15.30 28.68 19.67
#